data_AF-A0A511J9M8-F1
#
_entry.id   AF-A0A511J9M8-F1
#
_cell.length_a   1.000
_cell.length_b   1.000
_cell.length_c   1.000
_cell.angle_alpha   90.00
_cell.angle_beta   90.00
_cell.angle_gamma   90.00
#
_symmetry.space_group_name_H-M   'P 1'
#
loop_
_entity.id
_entity.type
_entity.pdbx_description
1 polymer ?
#
loop_
_entity_poly.entity_id
_entity_poly.type
_entity_poly.pdbx_seq_one_letter_code
_entity_poly.pdbx_strand_id
1 'polypeptide(L)'
;MGRQRVGPSRGVIEALGLLGVQIRQARIDREWTRVELADRIGVSAPTVDRIESGYPGVSIGNALMAAAAVGVPLYGTDDPDELARMRRRGEERLALLPKAVRHRVTEDEDVDLDF
;
A
#
# COMPACT_ATOMS: atom_id res chain seq x y z
N MET A 1 1.41 8.89 -25.41
CA MET A 1 1.32 9.88 -24.32
C MET A 1 2.20 9.44 -23.16
N GLY A 2 3.10 10.30 -22.69
CA GLY A 2 3.97 9.99 -21.55
C GLY A 2 3.14 9.85 -20.28
N ARG A 3 3.41 8.82 -19.47
CA ARG A 3 2.80 8.69 -18.13
C ARG A 3 3.17 9.93 -17.32
N GLN A 4 2.21 10.81 -17.05
CA GLN A 4 2.41 11.90 -16.11
C GLN A 4 2.57 11.30 -14.71
N ARG A 5 3.70 11.60 -14.04
CA ARG A 5 3.90 11.20 -12.66
C ARG A 5 2.95 12.01 -11.77
N VAL A 6 1.87 11.38 -11.34
CA VAL A 6 0.97 11.95 -10.33
C VAL A 6 1.59 11.66 -8.96
N GLY A 7 1.82 12.71 -8.17
CA GLY A 7 2.26 12.57 -6.77
C GLY A 7 1.14 11.96 -5.89
N PRO A 8 1.46 11.51 -4.68
CA PRO A 8 0.45 10.98 -3.76
C PRO A 8 -0.62 12.03 -3.46
N SER A 9 -1.89 11.62 -3.53
CA SER A 9 -3.01 12.48 -3.15
C SER A 9 -3.03 12.70 -1.63
N ARG A 10 -3.78 13.70 -1.17
CA ARG A 10 -3.95 13.95 0.27
C ARG A 10 -4.38 12.70 1.03
N GLY A 11 -5.36 11.96 0.52
CA GLY A 11 -5.83 10.72 1.16
C GLY A 11 -4.74 9.65 1.29
N VAL A 12 -3.82 9.58 0.33
CA VAL A 12 -2.66 8.67 0.41
C VAL A 12 -1.69 9.12 1.50
N ILE A 13 -1.43 10.44 1.62
CA ILE A 13 -0.55 10.98 2.68
C ILE A 13 -1.14 10.71 4.07
N GLU A 14 -2.44 10.95 4.27
CA GLU A 14 -3.10 10.69 5.56
C GLU A 14 -3.05 9.19 5.92
N ALA A 15 -3.30 8.31 4.95
CA ALA A 15 -3.27 6.86 5.18
C ALA A 15 -1.86 6.35 5.53
N LEU A 16 -0.84 6.85 4.84
CA LEU A 16 0.56 6.52 5.14
C LEU A 16 0.97 7.04 6.52
N GLY A 17 0.58 8.27 6.85
CA GLY A 17 0.81 8.86 8.17
C GLY A 17 0.14 8.06 9.28
N LEU A 18 -1.12 7.65 9.07
CA LEU A 18 -1.86 6.81 10.03
C LEU A 18 -1.14 5.48 10.30
N LEU A 19 -0.69 4.79 9.24
CA LEU A 19 0.09 3.56 9.39
C LEU A 19 1.38 3.81 10.18
N GLY A 20 2.10 4.88 9.86
CA GLY A 20 3.33 5.26 10.56
C GLY A 20 3.11 5.52 12.05
N VAL A 21 2.02 6.22 12.41
CA VAL A 21 1.62 6.45 13.80
C VAL A 21 1.33 5.15 14.53
N GLN A 22 0.56 4.24 13.93
CA GLN A 22 0.23 2.94 14.53
C GLN A 22 1.47 2.09 14.77
N ILE A 23 2.39 2.03 13.81
CA ILE A 23 3.66 1.31 13.95
C ILE A 23 4.49 1.90 15.10
N ARG A 24 4.59 3.23 15.16
CA ARG A 24 5.35 3.90 16.21
C ARG A 24 4.76 3.66 17.60
N GLN A 25 3.44 3.73 17.73
CA GLN A 25 2.73 3.43 18.99
C GLN A 25 3.04 1.98 19.43
N ALA A 26 2.77 1.01 18.56
CA ALA A 26 2.96 -0.40 18.88
C ALA A 26 4.42 -0.80 19.14
N ARG A 27 5.38 -0.07 18.53
CA ARG A 27 6.81 -0.21 18.86
C ARG A 27 7.11 0.28 20.28
N ILE A 28 6.59 1.45 20.64
CA ILE A 28 6.77 2.06 21.97
C ILE A 28 6.12 1.19 23.05
N ASP A 29 4.92 0.66 22.79
CA ASP A 29 4.21 -0.25 23.72
C ASP A 29 4.98 -1.56 23.98
N ARG A 30 5.86 -1.94 23.04
CA ARG A 30 6.78 -3.09 23.17
C ARG A 30 8.15 -2.72 23.75
N GLU A 31 8.35 -1.45 24.10
CA GLU A 31 9.63 -0.91 24.57
C GLU A 31 10.80 -1.09 23.59
N TRP A 32 10.51 -1.19 22.29
CA TRP A 32 11.55 -1.35 21.27
C TRP A 32 12.08 0.01 20.79
N THR A 33 13.39 0.14 20.66
CA THR A 33 14.04 1.22 19.93
C THR A 33 13.86 1.05 18.41
N ARG A 34 14.13 2.12 17.64
CA ARG A 34 14.11 2.02 16.17
C ARG A 34 15.15 1.07 15.62
N VAL A 35 16.32 1.01 16.26
CA VAL A 35 17.42 0.10 15.88
C VAL A 35 16.97 -1.35 16.06
N GLU A 36 16.37 -1.64 17.22
CA GLU A 36 15.82 -2.95 17.51
C GLU A 36 14.73 -3.40 16.54
N LEU A 37 13.82 -2.52 16.13
CA LEU A 37 12.83 -2.86 15.09
C LEU A 37 13.52 -3.05 13.74
N ALA A 38 14.48 -2.20 13.39
CA ALA A 38 15.25 -2.29 12.16
C ALA A 38 15.98 -3.63 12.03
N ASP A 39 16.65 -4.08 13.09
CA ASP A 39 17.34 -5.37 13.14
C ASP A 39 16.37 -6.54 12.95
N ARG A 40 15.20 -6.48 13.60
CA ARG A 40 14.16 -7.53 13.50
C ARG A 40 13.59 -7.70 12.09
N ILE A 41 13.50 -6.62 11.32
CA ILE A 41 12.96 -6.65 9.94
C ILE A 41 14.03 -6.56 8.85
N GLY A 42 15.31 -6.58 9.23
CA GLY A 42 16.45 -6.59 8.30
C GLY A 42 16.62 -5.30 7.49
N VAL A 43 16.33 -4.13 8.08
CA VAL A 43 16.51 -2.82 7.44
C VAL A 43 17.36 -1.87 8.29
N SER A 44 17.66 -0.68 7.79
CA SER A 44 18.36 0.34 8.57
C SER A 44 17.42 1.15 9.47
N ALA A 45 17.91 1.64 10.61
CA ALA A 45 17.12 2.50 11.51
C ALA A 45 16.50 3.75 10.84
N PRO A 46 17.17 4.44 9.87
CA PRO A 46 16.54 5.51 9.09
C PRO A 46 15.38 5.02 8.20
N THR A 47 15.36 3.75 7.80
CA THR A 47 14.21 3.17 7.08
C THR A 47 13.01 3.05 8.01
N VAL A 48 13.21 2.61 9.26
CA VAL A 48 12.16 2.59 10.29
C VAL A 48 11.64 4.00 10.56
N ASP A 49 12.51 5.00 10.67
CA ASP A 49 12.10 6.40 10.85
C ASP A 49 11.24 6.92 9.68
N ARG A 50 11.59 6.56 8.44
CA ARG A 50 10.76 6.87 7.25
C ARG A 50 9.42 6.16 7.26
N ILE A 51 9.36 4.91 7.74
CA ILE A 51 8.10 4.16 7.91
C ILE A 51 7.21 4.87 8.92
N GLU A 52 7.74 5.20 10.10
CA GLU A 52 6.99 5.86 11.17
C GLU A 52 6.51 7.27 10.81
N SER A 53 7.20 7.96 9.90
CA SER A 53 6.78 9.26 9.39
C SER A 53 5.79 9.17 8.21
N GLY A 54 5.45 7.97 7.74
CA GLY A 54 4.54 7.78 6.61
C GLY A 54 5.15 8.19 5.27
N TYR A 55 6.47 8.09 5.10
CA TYR A 55 7.14 8.49 3.88
C TYR A 55 6.71 7.59 2.69
N PRO A 56 6.15 8.16 1.59
CA PRO A 56 5.62 7.37 0.47
C PRO A 56 6.67 6.57 -0.31
N GLY A 57 7.95 6.92 -0.20
CA GLY A 57 9.02 6.28 -0.95
C GLY A 57 9.57 5.00 -0.29
N VAL A 58 9.06 4.59 0.87
CA VAL A 58 9.43 3.29 1.44
C VAL A 58 8.75 2.17 0.67
N SER A 59 9.47 1.06 0.47
CA SER A 59 8.88 -0.18 -0.05
C SER A 59 7.68 -0.60 0.78
N ILE A 60 6.56 -0.90 0.11
CA ILE A 60 5.35 -1.42 0.78
C ILE A 60 5.66 -2.68 1.60
N GLY A 61 6.56 -3.54 1.12
CA GLY A 61 7.00 -4.72 1.86
C GLY A 61 7.65 -4.37 3.20
N ASN A 62 8.50 -3.35 3.24
CA ASN A 62 9.16 -2.92 4.48
C ASN A 62 8.15 -2.32 5.48
N ALA A 63 7.18 -1.55 4.99
CA ALA A 63 6.13 -1.00 5.85
C ALA A 63 5.26 -2.10 6.45
N LEU A 64 4.85 -3.10 5.66
CA LEU A 64 4.06 -4.24 6.13
C LEU A 64 4.86 -5.16 7.06
N MET A 65 6.16 -5.36 6.80
CA MET A 65 7.04 -6.11 7.72
C MET A 65 7.17 -5.41 9.07
N ALA A 66 7.35 -4.09 9.09
CA ALA A 66 7.38 -3.32 10.32
C ALA A 66 6.06 -3.47 11.09
N ALA A 67 4.92 -3.26 10.42
CA ALA A 67 3.59 -3.43 11.01
C ALA A 67 3.39 -4.84 11.59
N ALA A 68 3.71 -5.89 10.84
CA ALA A 68 3.61 -7.27 11.31
C ALA A 68 4.54 -7.55 12.52
N ALA A 69 5.78 -7.05 12.48
CA ALA A 69 6.73 -7.23 13.58
C ALA A 69 6.27 -6.58 14.89
N VAL A 70 5.59 -5.43 14.80
CA VAL A 70 4.99 -4.76 15.96
C VAL A 70 3.52 -5.12 16.18
N GLY A 71 2.98 -6.15 15.51
CA GLY A 71 1.61 -6.62 15.70
C GLY A 71 0.52 -5.60 15.36
N VAL A 72 0.76 -4.69 14.41
CA VAL A 72 -0.29 -3.87 13.79
C VAL A 72 -0.99 -4.73 12.72
N PRO A 73 -2.32 -4.96 12.83
CA PRO A 73 -3.06 -5.77 11.87
C PRO A 73 -3.04 -5.15 10.46
N LEU A 74 -2.69 -5.92 9.44
CA LEU A 74 -2.53 -5.40 8.08
C LEU A 74 -3.87 -5.15 7.37
N TYR A 75 -4.75 -6.16 7.41
CA TYR A 75 -6.07 -6.14 6.79
C TYR A 75 -7.17 -6.45 7.81
N GLY A 76 -7.02 -5.91 9.02
CA GLY A 76 -7.92 -6.18 10.14
C GLY A 76 -7.67 -7.50 10.86
N THR A 77 -6.61 -8.22 10.48
CA THR A 77 -6.19 -9.50 11.07
C THR A 77 -4.67 -9.62 11.05
N ASP A 78 -4.12 -10.32 12.03
CA ASP A 78 -2.73 -10.77 12.12
C ASP A 78 -2.60 -12.30 11.90
N ASP A 79 -3.72 -13.01 11.69
CA ASP A 79 -3.74 -14.45 11.37
C ASP A 79 -3.30 -14.67 9.89
N PRO A 80 -2.15 -15.35 9.66
CA PRO A 80 -1.70 -15.67 8.30
C PRO A 80 -2.69 -16.53 7.50
N ASP A 81 -3.43 -17.42 8.17
CA ASP A 81 -4.40 -18.29 7.50
C ASP A 81 -5.63 -17.50 7.03
N GLU A 82 -6.05 -16.50 7.82
CA GLU A 82 -7.11 -15.58 7.42
C GLU A 82 -6.69 -14.73 6.23
N LEU A 83 -5.48 -14.15 6.26
CA LEU A 83 -4.93 -13.41 5.12
C LEU A 83 -4.86 -14.29 3.85
N ALA A 84 -4.43 -15.54 4.00
CA ALA A 84 -4.39 -16.49 2.89
C ALA A 84 -5.80 -16.79 2.33
N ARG A 85 -6.81 -16.93 3.20
CA ARG A 85 -8.21 -17.09 2.78
C ARG A 85 -8.72 -15.85 2.04
N MET A 86 -8.44 -14.65 2.53
CA MET A 86 -8.83 -13.39 1.89
C MET A 86 -8.19 -13.25 0.50
N ARG A 87 -6.90 -13.56 0.36
CA ARG A 87 -6.18 -13.54 -0.92
C ARG A 87 -6.82 -14.50 -1.92
N ARG A 88 -7.07 -15.77 -1.53
CA ARG A 88 -7.69 -16.77 -2.42
C ARG A 88 -9.07 -16.33 -2.92
N ARG A 89 -9.93 -15.81 -2.04
CA ARG A 89 -11.25 -15.28 -2.46
C ARG A 89 -11.12 -14.12 -3.45
N GLY A 90 -10.13 -13.25 -3.26
CA GLY A 90 -9.82 -12.18 -4.19
C GLY A 90 -9.42 -12.71 -5.57
N GLU A 91 -8.56 -13.73 -5.61
CA GLU A 91 -8.11 -14.38 -6.84
C GLU A 91 -9.24 -15.11 -7.58
N GLU A 92 -10.10 -15.81 -6.86
CA GLU A 92 -11.32 -16.43 -7.41
C GLU A 92 -12.22 -15.37 -8.05
N ARG A 93 -12.42 -14.23 -7.39
CA ARG A 93 -13.20 -13.12 -7.94
C ARG A 93 -12.52 -12.50 -9.17
N LEU A 94 -11.20 -12.32 -9.15
CA LEU A 94 -10.44 -11.81 -10.28
C LEU A 94 -10.54 -12.74 -11.50
N ALA A 95 -10.58 -14.06 -11.29
CA ALA A 95 -10.71 -15.04 -12.37
C ALA A 95 -12.05 -14.94 -13.13
N LEU A 96 -13.09 -14.36 -12.52
CA LEU A 96 -14.39 -14.10 -13.14
C LEU A 96 -14.43 -12.78 -13.92
N LEU A 97 -13.43 -11.90 -13.77
CA LEU A 97 -13.39 -10.61 -14.44
C LEU A 97 -12.70 -10.71 -15.82
N PRO A 98 -13.02 -9.79 -16.75
CA PRO A 98 -12.28 -9.67 -18.00
C PRO A 98 -10.79 -9.46 -17.75
N LYS A 99 -9.93 -10.20 -18.46
CA LYS A 99 -8.47 -10.10 -18.34
C LYS A 99 -7.90 -8.71 -18.64
N ALA A 100 -8.61 -7.93 -19.47
CA ALA A 100 -8.27 -6.55 -19.77
C ALA A 100 -9.53 -5.78 -20.19
N VAL A 101 -9.62 -4.52 -19.78
CA VAL A 101 -10.64 -3.58 -20.26
C VAL A 101 -10.01 -2.74 -21.37
N ARG A 102 -10.64 -2.69 -22.55
CA ARG A 102 -10.24 -1.80 -23.65
C ARG A 102 -11.33 -0.77 -23.86
N HIS A 103 -10.97 0.50 -23.72
CA HIS A 103 -11.84 1.59 -24.18
C HIS A 103 -11.62 1.74 -25.69
N ARG A 104 -12.68 1.68 -26.48
CA ARG A 104 -12.60 2.07 -27.89
C ARG A 104 -12.55 3.59 -27.92
N VAL A 105 -11.54 4.17 -28.56
CA VAL A 105 -11.57 5.59 -28.90
C VAL A 105 -12.56 5.68 -30.07
N THR A 106 -13.73 6.23 -29.84
CA THR A 106 -14.57 6.73 -30.93
C THR A 106 -13.86 7.98 -31.41
N GLU A 107 -13.26 7.93 -32.60
CA GLU A 107 -13.13 9.13 -33.42
C GLU A 107 -14.57 9.56 -33.65
N ASP A 108 -14.99 10.63 -32.97
CA ASP A 108 -16.17 11.36 -33.40
C ASP A 108 -15.88 11.71 -34.86
N GLU A 109 -16.58 11.04 -35.77
CA GLU A 109 -16.68 11.51 -37.14
C GLU A 109 -17.24 12.93 -37.01
N ASP A 110 -16.36 13.93 -37.12
CA ASP A 110 -16.73 15.27 -37.55
C ASP A 110 -17.27 15.10 -38.98
N VAL A 111 -18.52 14.63 -39.07
CA VAL A 111 -19.31 14.69 -40.28
C VAL A 111 -19.68 16.15 -40.40
N ASP A 112 -18.83 16.92 -41.09
CA ASP A 112 -19.17 18.25 -41.60
C ASP A 112 -20.38 18.08 -42.54
N LEU A 113 -21.58 18.15 -41.96
CA LEU A 113 -22.84 18.24 -42.70
C LEU A 113 -22.98 19.68 -43.17
N ASP A 114 -22.35 20.00 -44.29
CA ASP A 114 -22.69 21.19 -45.09
C ASP A 114 -24.13 21.03 -45.62
N PHE A 115 -25.06 21.82 -45.07
CA PHE A 115 -26.43 22.03 -45.56
C PHE A 115 -26.59 23.41 -46.17
#